data_AF-A0A1E7FWG9-F1
#
_entry.id   AF-A0A1E7FWG9-F1
#
_cell.length_a   1.000
_cell.length_b   1.000
_cell.length_c   1.000
_cell.angle_alpha   90.00
_cell.angle_beta   90.00
_cell.angle_gamma   90.00
#
_symmetry.space_group_name_H-M   'P 1'
#
loop_
_entity.id
_entity.type
_entity.pdbx_description
1 polymer ?
#
loop_
_entity_poly.entity_id
_entity_poly.type
_entity_poly.pdbx_seq_one_letter_code
_entity_poly.pdbx_strand_id
1 'polypeptide(L)'
;MATSRAKNSAVILYRSILRSHKDYLPNEMRALGDQYVKSEFNLFKKVTEEVQLKQFYTEWNGYLGHLTQTARTKKSISAGSLDETPNNNVAFGKHIAADVELSEEQTTQLQKLREETSKTGGQQ
;
A
#
# COMPACT_ATOMS: atom_id res chain seq x y z
N MET A 1 27.66 -12.94 -13.76
CA MET A 1 26.70 -12.63 -14.85
C MET A 1 25.26 -13.01 -14.45
N ALA A 2 24.62 -12.28 -13.53
CA ALA A 2 23.24 -12.57 -13.08
C ALA A 2 22.32 -11.31 -13.09
N THR A 3 22.84 -10.16 -13.51
CA THR A 3 22.21 -8.86 -13.28
C THR A 3 21.18 -8.44 -14.32
N SER A 4 21.10 -9.06 -15.51
CA SER A 4 20.17 -8.64 -16.57
C SER A 4 18.75 -9.14 -16.38
N ARG A 5 18.56 -10.39 -15.90
CA ARG A 5 17.24 -11.00 -15.71
C ARG A 5 16.46 -10.36 -14.56
N ALA A 6 17.15 -10.04 -13.46
CA ALA A 6 16.55 -9.35 -12.30
C ALA A 6 16.19 -7.87 -12.59
N LYS A 7 16.99 -7.19 -13.42
CA LYS A 7 16.67 -5.81 -13.84
C LYS A 7 15.41 -5.75 -14.70
N ASN A 8 15.22 -6.72 -15.59
CA ASN A 8 14.00 -6.82 -16.40
C ASN A 8 12.77 -7.09 -15.53
N SER A 9 12.87 -7.92 -14.48
CA SER A 9 11.76 -8.16 -13.57
C SER A 9 11.37 -6.92 -12.74
N ALA A 10 12.33 -6.13 -12.26
CA ALA A 10 12.04 -4.88 -11.55
C ALA A 10 11.28 -3.87 -12.42
N VAL A 11 11.70 -3.69 -13.68
CA VAL A 11 11.05 -2.75 -14.59
C VAL A 11 9.63 -3.19 -14.92
N ILE A 12 9.40 -4.50 -15.09
CA ILE A 12 8.06 -5.06 -15.34
C ILE A 12 7.16 -4.84 -14.11
N LEU A 13 7.67 -5.11 -12.91
CA LEU A 13 6.92 -4.92 -11.66
C LEU A 13 6.55 -3.45 -11.45
N TYR A 14 7.52 -2.54 -11.59
CA TYR A 14 7.32 -1.09 -11.51
C TYR A 14 6.22 -0.60 -12.45
N ARG A 15 6.30 -0.97 -13.74
CA ARG A 15 5.29 -0.59 -14.74
C ARG A 15 3.91 -1.19 -14.44
N SER A 16 3.87 -2.40 -13.92
CA SER A 16 2.60 -3.07 -13.57
C SER A 16 1.92 -2.41 -12.39
N ILE A 17 2.68 -1.98 -11.37
CA ILE A 17 2.15 -1.22 -10.23
C ILE A 17 1.60 0.13 -10.68
N LEU A 18 2.35 0.91 -11.46
CA LEU A 18 1.86 2.21 -11.95
C LEU A 18 0.61 2.09 -12.82
N ARG A 19 0.52 1.04 -13.63
CA ARG A 19 -0.70 0.76 -14.40
C ARG A 19 -1.88 0.45 -13.46
N SER A 20 -1.68 -0.42 -12.46
CA SER A 20 -2.69 -0.68 -11.44
C SER A 20 -3.10 0.56 -10.66
N HIS A 21 -2.17 1.48 -10.36
CA HIS A 21 -2.52 2.78 -9.75
C HIS A 21 -3.44 3.61 -10.66
N LYS A 22 -3.08 3.72 -11.94
CA LYS A 22 -3.92 4.44 -12.90
C LYS A 22 -5.33 3.84 -13.01
N ASP A 23 -5.41 2.52 -13.04
CA ASP A 23 -6.66 1.81 -13.32
C ASP A 23 -7.58 1.72 -12.10
N TYR A 24 -7.02 1.69 -10.87
CA TYR A 24 -7.78 1.29 -9.68
C TYR A 24 -7.73 2.27 -8.50
N LEU A 25 -6.78 3.21 -8.47
CA LEU A 25 -6.67 4.19 -7.38
C LEU A 25 -7.38 5.52 -7.74
N PRO A 26 -8.06 6.16 -6.77
CA PRO A 26 -8.51 7.54 -6.87
C PRO A 26 -7.34 8.47 -7.16
N ASN A 27 -7.60 9.59 -7.83
CA ASN A 27 -6.56 10.52 -8.28
C ASN A 27 -5.67 11.02 -7.14
N GLU A 28 -6.23 11.32 -5.97
CA GLU A 28 -5.50 11.79 -4.79
C GLU A 28 -4.50 10.75 -4.28
N MET A 29 -4.97 9.49 -4.12
CA MET A 29 -4.13 8.38 -3.68
C MET A 29 -3.08 7.99 -4.73
N ARG A 30 -3.42 8.10 -6.03
CA ARG A 30 -2.49 7.81 -7.13
C ARG A 30 -1.28 8.73 -7.10
N ALA A 31 -1.48 10.04 -6.94
CA ALA A 31 -0.37 10.99 -6.95
C ALA A 31 0.66 10.69 -5.85
N LEU A 32 0.18 10.44 -4.63
CA LEU A 32 1.02 10.05 -3.51
C LEU A 32 1.69 8.68 -3.75
N GLY A 33 0.91 7.70 -4.18
CA GLY A 33 1.39 6.34 -4.46
C GLY A 33 2.47 6.32 -5.54
N ASP A 34 2.28 7.01 -6.66
CA ASP A 34 3.23 7.05 -7.77
C ASP A 34 4.58 7.66 -7.35
N GLN A 35 4.55 8.71 -6.53
CA GLN A 35 5.76 9.31 -5.96
C GLN A 35 6.49 8.33 -5.05
N TYR A 36 5.76 7.63 -4.18
CA TYR A 36 6.34 6.64 -3.27
C TYR A 36 6.96 5.45 -4.01
N VAL A 37 6.25 4.86 -4.97
CA VAL A 37 6.80 3.77 -5.80
C VAL A 37 8.07 4.21 -6.51
N LYS A 38 8.09 5.44 -7.03
CA LYS A 38 9.28 5.98 -7.70
C LYS A 38 10.46 6.13 -6.75
N SER A 39 10.27 6.62 -5.52
CA SER A 39 11.36 6.76 -4.54
C SER A 39 11.92 5.40 -4.13
N GLU A 40 11.04 4.45 -3.80
CA GLU A 40 11.43 3.11 -3.34
C GLU A 40 12.21 2.34 -4.41
N PHE A 41 11.70 2.30 -5.64
CA PHE A 41 12.40 1.63 -6.75
C PHE A 41 13.73 2.32 -7.09
N ASN A 42 13.85 3.64 -6.90
CA ASN A 42 15.12 4.32 -7.08
C ASN A 42 16.13 3.98 -5.98
N LEU A 43 15.68 3.87 -4.73
CA LEU A 43 16.52 3.46 -3.60
C LEU A 43 17.04 2.03 -3.82
N PHE A 44 16.15 1.14 -4.26
CA PHE A 44 16.48 -0.27 -4.48
C PHE A 44 17.37 -0.56 -5.70
N LYS A 45 17.56 0.40 -6.60
CA LYS A 45 18.48 0.24 -7.75
C LYS A 45 19.93 -0.03 -7.36
N LYS A 46 20.36 0.47 -6.19
CA LYS A 46 21.74 0.38 -5.72
C LYS A 46 21.97 -0.78 -4.74
N VAL A 47 20.90 -1.43 -4.29
CA VAL A 47 20.98 -2.54 -3.33
C VAL A 47 21.49 -3.80 -4.05
N THR A 48 22.54 -4.39 -3.50
CA THR A 48 23.14 -5.64 -4.02
C THR A 48 22.91 -6.84 -3.12
N GLU A 49 22.44 -6.62 -1.88
CA GLU A 49 22.13 -7.67 -0.93
C GLU A 49 20.96 -8.54 -1.39
N GLU A 50 21.21 -9.83 -1.61
CA GLU A 50 20.23 -10.74 -2.21
C GLU A 50 18.99 -10.95 -1.32
N VAL A 51 19.17 -11.00 -0.01
CA VAL A 51 18.07 -11.16 0.96
C VAL A 51 17.11 -9.98 0.88
N GLN A 52 17.64 -8.75 0.84
CA GLN A 52 16.85 -7.53 0.73
C GLN A 52 16.13 -7.46 -0.61
N LEU A 53 16.81 -7.82 -1.71
CA LEU A 53 16.21 -7.91 -3.04
C LEU A 53 15.04 -8.90 -3.08
N LYS A 54 15.23 -10.10 -2.53
CA LYS A 54 14.17 -11.11 -2.48
C LYS A 54 12.97 -10.63 -1.68
N GLN A 55 13.19 -10.04 -0.51
CA GLN A 55 12.12 -9.48 0.31
C GLN A 55 11.38 -8.37 -0.43
N PHE A 56 12.11 -7.44 -1.06
CA PHE A 56 11.52 -6.39 -1.89
C PHE A 56 10.60 -6.98 -2.96
N TYR A 57 11.07 -7.94 -3.77
CA TYR A 57 10.21 -8.53 -4.79
C TYR A 57 8.99 -9.24 -4.19
N THR A 58 9.12 -9.96 -3.08
CA THR A 58 7.98 -10.62 -2.43
C THR A 58 6.92 -9.60 -2.00
N GLU A 59 7.32 -8.56 -1.27
CA GLU A 59 6.41 -7.54 -0.77
C GLU A 59 5.73 -6.77 -1.92
N TRP A 60 6.51 -6.35 -2.92
CA TRP A 60 5.98 -5.56 -4.03
C TRP A 60 5.10 -6.37 -4.99
N ASN A 61 5.36 -7.67 -5.17
CA ASN A 61 4.42 -8.56 -5.87
C ASN A 61 3.14 -8.79 -5.04
N GLY A 62 3.26 -8.95 -3.73
CA GLY A 62 2.11 -9.04 -2.82
C GLY A 62 1.23 -7.78 -2.87
N TYR A 63 1.86 -6.60 -2.86
CA TYR A 63 1.17 -5.31 -3.01
C TYR A 63 0.43 -5.22 -4.35
N LEU A 64 1.08 -5.57 -5.47
CA LEU A 64 0.41 -5.63 -6.77
C LEU A 64 -0.77 -6.61 -6.76
N GLY A 65 -0.62 -7.77 -6.11
CA GLY A 65 -1.69 -8.75 -5.92
C GLY A 65 -2.92 -8.12 -5.25
N HIS A 66 -2.72 -7.46 -4.11
CA HIS A 66 -3.79 -6.76 -3.39
C HIS A 66 -4.47 -5.68 -4.25
N LEU A 67 -3.70 -4.84 -4.95
CA LEU A 67 -4.26 -3.83 -5.86
C LEU A 67 -5.19 -4.46 -6.91
N THR A 68 -4.76 -5.55 -7.54
CA THR A 68 -5.58 -6.24 -8.55
C THR A 68 -6.78 -6.97 -7.94
N GLN A 69 -6.68 -7.43 -6.70
CA GLN A 69 -7.80 -8.06 -6.01
C GLN A 69 -8.88 -7.02 -5.68
N THR A 70 -8.52 -5.90 -5.07
CA THR A 70 -9.43 -4.78 -4.80
C THR A 70 -10.13 -4.32 -6.08
N ALA A 71 -9.37 -4.24 -7.19
CA ALA A 71 -9.92 -3.92 -8.49
C ALA A 71 -10.96 -4.92 -9.01
N ARG A 72 -10.67 -6.22 -8.91
CA ARG A 72 -11.60 -7.28 -9.32
C ARG A 72 -12.89 -7.20 -8.50
N THR A 73 -12.78 -7.02 -7.19
CA THR A 73 -13.95 -6.91 -6.29
C THR A 73 -14.81 -5.69 -6.64
N LYS A 74 -14.19 -4.53 -6.91
CA LYS A 74 -14.90 -3.32 -7.40
C LYS A 74 -15.67 -3.61 -8.68
N LYS A 75 -15.03 -4.26 -9.64
CA LYS A 75 -15.64 -4.58 -10.93
C LYS A 75 -16.82 -5.55 -10.77
N SER A 76 -16.67 -6.59 -9.96
CA SER A 76 -17.76 -7.56 -9.72
C SER A 76 -18.97 -6.94 -9.02
N ILE A 77 -18.75 -5.97 -8.13
CA ILE A 77 -19.84 -5.20 -7.50
C ILE A 77 -20.54 -4.33 -8.52
N SER A 78 -19.78 -3.55 -9.31
CA SER A 78 -20.38 -2.69 -10.36
C SER A 78 -21.14 -3.48 -11.43
N ALA A 79 -20.81 -4.77 -11.61
CA ALA A 79 -21.48 -5.67 -12.53
C ALA A 79 -22.70 -6.40 -11.93
N GLY A 80 -23.06 -6.10 -10.67
CA GLY A 80 -24.19 -6.73 -9.97
C GLY A 80 -23.98 -8.21 -9.62
N SER A 81 -22.74 -8.71 -9.70
CA SER A 81 -22.40 -10.12 -9.41
C SER A 81 -22.10 -10.39 -7.94
N LEU A 82 -21.92 -9.33 -7.14
CA LEU A 82 -21.66 -9.36 -5.70
C LEU A 82 -22.48 -8.23 -5.07
N ASP A 83 -23.21 -8.55 -4.00
CA ASP A 83 -23.99 -7.56 -3.26
C ASP A 83 -23.05 -6.65 -2.43
N GLU A 84 -23.37 -5.36 -2.37
CA GLU A 84 -22.65 -4.39 -1.52
C GLU A 84 -22.99 -4.65 -0.06
N THR A 85 -22.39 -5.68 0.53
CA THR A 85 -22.49 -5.85 1.98
C THR A 85 -21.61 -4.81 2.68
N PRO A 86 -22.05 -4.21 3.80
CA PRO A 86 -21.24 -3.26 4.58
C PRO A 86 -19.94 -3.89 5.13
N ASN A 87 -19.80 -5.21 5.05
CA ASN A 87 -18.60 -5.95 5.45
C ASN A 87 -17.62 -6.21 4.28
N ASN A 88 -18.06 -6.04 3.04
CA ASN A 88 -17.18 -6.12 1.86
C ASN A 88 -16.47 -4.77 1.68
N ASN A 89 -15.33 -4.62 2.36
CA ASN A 89 -14.42 -3.47 2.22
C ASN A 89 -13.89 -3.35 0.80
N VAL A 90 -14.62 -2.60 -0.01
CA VAL A 90 -14.24 -2.29 -1.39
C VAL A 90 -13.77 -0.83 -1.51
N ALA A 91 -14.00 -0.02 -0.48
CA ALA A 91 -13.35 1.26 -0.28
C ALA A 91 -11.88 1.07 0.11
N PHE A 92 -11.03 2.04 -0.23
CA PHE A 92 -9.67 2.07 0.31
C PHE A 92 -9.75 2.31 1.83
N GLY A 93 -9.01 1.50 2.60
CA GLY A 93 -9.10 1.48 4.06
C GLY A 93 -10.15 0.49 4.57
N LYS A 94 -10.15 0.24 5.88
CA LYS A 94 -11.18 -0.53 6.57
C LYS A 94 -12.22 0.46 7.07
N HIS A 95 -13.50 0.29 6.72
CA HIS A 95 -14.55 1.02 7.43
C HIS A 95 -14.59 0.53 8.88
N ILE A 96 -14.10 1.36 9.80
CA ILE A 96 -14.06 1.10 11.23
C ILE A 96 -15.39 1.59 11.79
N ALA A 97 -16.14 0.72 12.48
CA ALA A 97 -17.36 1.14 13.15
C ALA A 97 -17.01 2.12 14.29
N ALA A 98 -17.90 3.07 14.58
CA ALA A 98 -17.62 4.13 15.55
C ALA A 98 -17.38 3.60 16.99
N ASP A 99 -17.82 2.36 17.25
CA ASP A 99 -17.74 1.63 18.52
C ASP A 99 -16.59 0.60 18.55
N VAL A 100 -15.64 0.65 17.61
CA VAL A 100 -14.52 -0.30 17.62
C VAL A 100 -13.68 -0.14 18.90
N GLU A 101 -13.67 -1.20 19.69
CA GLU A 101 -12.80 -1.32 20.87
C GLU A 101 -11.33 -1.41 20.42
N LEU A 102 -10.54 -0.47 20.89
CA LEU A 102 -9.08 -0.48 20.71
C LEU A 102 -8.47 -1.43 21.75
N SER A 103 -7.49 -2.23 21.33
CA SER A 103 -6.68 -2.99 22.28
C SER A 103 -6.03 -2.06 23.32
N GLU A 104 -5.78 -2.57 24.53
CA GLU A 104 -5.05 -1.83 25.58
C GLU A 104 -3.70 -1.31 25.06
N GLU A 105 -3.01 -2.09 24.23
CA GLU A 105 -1.75 -1.69 23.62
C GLU A 105 -1.93 -0.51 22.66
N GLN A 106 -2.96 -0.56 21.80
CA GLN A 106 -3.24 0.49 20.82
C GLN A 106 -3.66 1.80 21.51
N THR A 107 -4.43 1.68 22.59
CA THR A 107 -4.83 2.82 23.43
C THR A 107 -3.62 3.48 24.07
N THR A 108 -2.68 2.68 24.58
CA THR A 108 -1.42 3.15 25.16
C THR A 108 -0.55 3.86 24.12
N GLN A 109 -0.40 3.27 22.92
CA GLN A 109 0.34 3.90 21.83
C GLN A 109 -0.28 5.24 21.39
N LEU A 110 -1.61 5.32 21.33
CA LEU A 110 -2.32 6.56 21.02
C LEU A 110 -2.13 7.64 22.09
N GLN A 111 -2.13 7.27 23.38
CA GLN A 111 -1.81 8.20 24.46
C GLN A 111 -0.39 8.74 24.33
N LYS A 112 0.58 7.85 24.05
CA LYS A 112 1.98 8.24 23.83
C LYS A 112 2.12 9.23 22.67
N LEU A 113 1.48 8.96 21.53
CA LEU A 113 1.51 9.84 20.37
C LEU A 113 0.88 11.21 20.66
N ARG A 114 -0.20 11.24 21.45
CA ARG A 114 -0.84 12.50 21.91
C ARG A 114 0.13 13.33 22.75
N GLU A 115 0.89 12.71 23.65
CA GLU A 115 1.90 13.42 24.44
C GLU A 115 3.06 13.93 23.58
N GLU A 116 3.51 13.15 22.61
CA GLU A 116 4.59 13.55 21.71
C GLU A 116 4.16 14.78 20.89
N THR A 117 2.95 14.76 20.32
CA THR A 117 2.41 15.89 19.54
C THR A 117 2.18 17.15 20.37
N SER A 118 1.74 17.03 21.63
CA SER A 118 1.58 18.19 22.53
C SER A 118 2.92 18.77 23.00
N LYS A 119 3.94 17.93 23.17
CA LYS A 119 5.31 18.37 23.50
C LYS A 119 5.97 19.07 22.31
N THR A 120 5.76 18.59 21.09
CA THR A 120 6.34 19.21 19.87
C THR A 120 5.63 20.49 19.43
N GLY A 121 4.34 20.65 19.72
CA GLY A 121 3.58 21.87 19.41
C GLY A 121 3.93 23.09 20.27
N GLY A 122 4.71 22.92 21.33
CA GLY A 122 5.16 23.99 22.24
C GLY A 122 6.60 24.47 22.01
N GLN A 123 7.28 24.01 20.96
CA GLN A 123 8.60 24.47 20.56
C GLN A 123 8.55 25.05 19.13
N GLN A 124 7.77 26.11 18.94
CA GLN A 124 7.94 27.09 17.86
C GLN A 124 7.75 28.49 18.43
#